data_AF-A0A3D0S0V5-F1
#
_entry.id   AF-A0A3D0S0V5-F1
#
_cell.length_a   1.000
_cell.length_b   1.000
_cell.length_c   1.000
_cell.angle_alpha   90.00
_cell.angle_beta   90.00
_cell.angle_gamma   90.00
#
_symmetry.space_group_name_H-M   'P 1'
#
loop_
_entity.id
_entity.type
_entity.pdbx_description
1 polymer ?
#
loop_
_entity_poly.entity_id
_entity_poly.type
_entity_poly.pdbx_seq_one_letter_code
_entity_poly.pdbx_strand_id
1 'polypeptide(L)' 'MRIALLSTSDTDLLSARASGADYVYANPARPGHQSMAEVIEGCDLVVGRILGSPQDLCAGFTRIRATGVPAVQVNTGKGC' A
#
# COMPACT_ATOMS: atom_id res chain seq x y z
N MET A 1 -14.20 4.72 -7.19
CA MET A 1 -13.49 3.82 -6.26
C MET A 1 -12.05 4.25 -6.22
N ARG A 2 -11.59 4.75 -5.08
CA ARG A 2 -10.23 5.23 -4.84
C ARG A 2 -9.42 4.16 -4.13
N ILE A 3 -8.27 3.79 -4.69
CA ILE A 3 -7.45 2.70 -4.16
C ILE A 3 -6.09 3.26 -3.72
N ALA A 4 -5.67 2.96 -2.50
CA ALA A 4 -4.31 3.19 -2.04
C ALA A 4 -3.42 2.00 -2.40
N LEU A 5 -2.39 2.20 -3.21
CA LEU A 5 -1.38 1.18 -3.53
C LEU A 5 -0.05 1.50 -2.85
N LEU A 6 0.35 0.68 -1.89
CA LEU A 6 1.67 0.74 -1.28
C LEU A 6 2.53 -0.40 -1.83
N SER A 7 3.46 -0.07 -2.74
CA SER A 7 4.31 -1.09 -3.37
C SER A 7 5.78 -0.71 -3.39
N THR A 8 6.65 -1.67 -3.05
CA THR A 8 8.11 -1.51 -3.22
C THR A 8 8.57 -1.68 -4.67
N SER A 9 7.68 -2.13 -5.57
CA SER A 9 7.94 -2.32 -7.01
C SER A 9 7.57 -1.05 -7.78
N ASP A 10 8.56 -0.36 -8.33
CA ASP A 10 8.32 0.82 -9.18
C ASP A 10 7.46 0.49 -10.40
N THR A 11 7.53 -0.74 -10.93
CA THR A 11 6.68 -1.21 -12.02
C THR A 11 5.20 -1.20 -11.64
N ASP A 12 4.84 -1.55 -10.40
CA ASP A 12 3.45 -1.52 -9.95
C ASP A 12 2.94 -0.08 -9.88
N LEU A 13 3.78 0.84 -9.39
CA LEU A 13 3.43 2.26 -9.26
C LEU A 13 3.25 2.92 -10.63
N LEU A 14 4.14 2.61 -11.59
CA LEU A 14 4.00 3.07 -12.98
C LEU A 14 2.77 2.47 -13.64
N SER A 15 2.44 1.21 -13.36
CA SER A 15 1.24 0.55 -13.88
C SER A 15 -0.04 1.19 -13.31
N ALA A 16 -0.08 1.47 -12.00
CA ALA A 16 -1.18 2.18 -11.37
C ALA A 16 -1.40 3.55 -12.00
N ARG A 17 -0.32 4.32 -12.19
CA ARG A 17 -0.35 5.61 -12.89
C ARG A 17 -0.89 5.50 -14.32
N ALA A 18 -0.45 4.50 -15.07
CA ALA A 18 -0.82 4.32 -16.48
C ALA A 18 -2.23 3.74 -16.66
N SER A 19 -2.81 3.11 -15.64
CA SER A 19 -4.10 2.41 -15.73
C SER A 19 -5.31 3.32 -15.96
N GLY A 20 -5.20 4.61 -15.61
CA GLY A 20 -6.33 5.56 -15.62
C GLY A 20 -7.34 5.36 -14.49
N ALA A 21 -7.17 4.37 -13.62
CA ALA A 21 -7.98 4.21 -12.41
C ALA A 21 -7.55 5.22 -11.32
N ASP A 22 -8.44 5.49 -10.36
CA ASP A 22 -8.18 6.43 -9.28
C ASP A 22 -7.30 5.82 -8.18
N TYR A 23 -5.99 5.78 -8.46
CA TYR A 23 -4.98 5.36 -7.49
C TYR A 23 -4.34 6.55 -6.79
N VAL A 24 -4.21 6.44 -5.47
CA VAL A 24 -3.11 7.07 -4.74
C VAL A 24 -2.06 6.00 -4.50
N TYR A 25 -0.79 6.26 -4.79
CA TYR A 25 0.24 5.23 -4.72
C TYR A 25 1.57 5.77 -4.19
N ALA A 26 2.29 4.92 -3.45
CA ALA A 26 3.59 5.25 -2.91
C ALA A 26 4.47 4.02 -2.69
N ASN A 27 5.78 4.26 -2.70
CA ASN A 27 6.74 3.27 -2.26
C ASN A 27 6.99 3.44 -0.75
N PRO A 28 6.61 2.47 0.10
CA PRO A 28 6.80 2.55 1.54
C PRO A 28 8.29 2.53 1.96
N ALA A 29 9.21 2.10 1.08
CA ALA A 29 10.65 2.22 1.33
C ALA A 29 11.16 3.67 1.22
N ARG A 30 10.33 4.62 0.77
CA ARG A 30 10.68 6.05 0.63
C ARG A 30 10.01 6.88 1.71
N PRO A 31 10.64 7.92 2.28
CA PRO A 31 10.11 8.67 3.42
C PRO A 31 8.72 9.29 3.24
N GLY A 32 8.33 9.61 2.00
CA GLY A 32 7.08 10.31 1.69
C GLY A 32 5.79 9.57 2.04
N HIS A 33 5.83 8.26 2.31
CA HIS A 33 4.62 7.51 2.68
C HIS A 33 4.08 7.86 4.09
N GLN A 34 4.91 8.43 4.97
CA GLN A 34 4.51 8.68 6.36
C GLN A 34 3.48 9.80 6.51
N SER A 35 3.35 10.69 5.53
CA SER A 35 2.34 11.76 5.50
C SER A 35 1.05 11.36 4.79
N MET A 36 0.88 10.08 4.41
CA MET A 36 -0.26 9.63 3.61
C MET A 36 -1.42 9.08 4.46
N ALA A 37 -1.34 9.10 5.79
CA ALA A 37 -2.35 8.50 6.66
C ALA A 37 -3.77 9.04 6.40
N GLU A 38 -3.96 10.36 6.41
CA GLU A 38 -5.24 11.00 6.10
C GLU A 38 -5.73 10.70 4.67
N VAL A 39 -4.80 10.55 3.73
CA VAL A 39 -5.14 10.22 2.33
C VAL A 39 -5.60 8.77 2.20
N ILE A 40 -5.00 7.86 2.98
CA ILE A 40 -5.37 6.44 3.03
C ILE A 40 -6.75 6.27 3.68
N GLU A 41 -7.06 7.01 4.73
CA GLU A 41 -8.38 7.00 5.39
C GLU A 41 -9.52 7.40 4.45
N GLY A 42 -9.24 8.23 3.44
CA GLY A 42 -10.20 8.59 2.39
C GLY A 42 -10.32 7.58 1.23
N CYS A 43 -9.62 6.44 1.27
CA CYS A 43 -9.67 5.44 0.21
C CYS A 43 -10.68 4.32 0.52
N ASP A 44 -11.21 3.69 -0.53
CA ASP A 44 -12.15 2.57 -0.41
C ASP A 44 -11.43 1.23 -0.12
N LEU A 45 -10.15 1.15 -0.50
CA LEU A 45 -9.33 -0.06 -0.41
C LEU A 45 -7.85 0.29 -0.30
N VAL A 46 -7.11 -0.45 0.51
CA VAL A 46 -5.65 -0.43 0.54
C VAL A 46 -5.08 -1.74 0.00
N VAL A 47 -4.13 -1.65 -0.92
CA VAL A 47 -3.38 -2.78 -1.48
C VAL A 47 -1.91 -2.60 -1.14
N GLY A 48 -1.35 -3.53 -0.37
CA GLY A 48 0.08 -3.59 -0.07
C GLY A 48 0.77 -4.69 -0.87
N ARG A 49 1.82 -4.34 -1.62
CA ARG A 49 2.72 -5.29 -2.28
C ARG A 49 4.17 -5.00 -1.96
N ILE A 50 4.72 -5.74 -1.00
CA ILE A 50 6.08 -5.49 -0.49
C ILE A 50 6.96 -6.70 -0.77
N LEU A 51 8.19 -6.44 -1.24
CA LEU A 51 9.27 -7.42 -1.31
C LEU A 51 9.88 -7.56 0.08
N GLY A 52 9.97 -8.78 0.60
CA GLY A 52 10.62 -9.02 1.90
C GLY A 52 9.88 -10.03 2.77
N SER A 53 10.30 -10.09 4.03
CA SER A 53 9.72 -10.96 5.04
C SER A 53 8.41 -10.36 5.55
N PRO A 54 7.44 -11.17 6.00
CA PRO A 54 6.18 -10.65 6.54
C PRO A 54 6.37 -9.67 7.72
N GLN A 55 7.49 -9.75 8.42
CA GLN A 55 7.87 -8.86 9.52
C GLN A 55 8.14 -7.42 9.05
N ASP A 56 8.62 -7.24 7.82
CA ASP A 56 8.85 -5.91 7.22
C ASP A 56 7.53 -5.16 6.98
N LEU A 57 6.41 -5.90 6.93
CA LEU A 57 5.05 -5.37 6.77
C LEU A 57 4.33 -5.13 8.10
N CYS A 58 4.61 -5.90 9.15
CA CYS A 58 3.79 -5.95 10.37
C CYS A 58 3.54 -4.57 11.01
N ALA A 59 4.54 -3.70 11.13
CA ALA A 59 4.36 -2.39 11.78
C ALA A 59 3.56 -1.40 10.91
N GLY A 60 3.87 -1.30 9.62
CA GLY A 60 3.18 -0.40 8.70
C GLY A 60 1.73 -0.84 8.42
N PHE A 61 1.50 -2.15 8.27
CA PHE A 61 0.17 -2.69 8.01
C PHE A 61 -0.73 -2.68 9.25
N THR A 62 -0.17 -2.78 10.46
CA THR A 62 -0.93 -2.56 11.71
C THR A 62 -1.57 -1.17 11.72
N ARG A 63 -0.82 -0.14 11.28
CA ARG A 63 -1.34 1.22 11.20
C ARG A 63 -2.46 1.36 10.17
N ILE A 64 -2.32 0.71 9.01
CA ILE A 64 -3.36 0.68 7.97
C ILE A 64 -4.60 -0.03 8.49
N ARG A 65 -4.46 -1.18 9.16
CA ARG A 65 -5.59 -1.91 9.74
C ARG A 65 -6.34 -1.07 10.78
N ALA A 66 -5.65 -0.21 11.52
CA ALA A 66 -6.28 0.69 12.50
C ALA A 66 -7.17 1.78 11.85
N THR A 67 -7.03 2.06 10.56
CA THR A 67 -7.88 3.03 9.84
C THR A 67 -9.30 2.51 9.58
N GLY A 68 -9.53 1.20 9.71
CA GLY A 68 -10.81 0.57 9.36
C GLY A 68 -11.05 0.38 7.86
N VAL A 69 -10.17 0.89 7.00
CA VAL A 69 -10.24 0.68 5.54
C VAL A 69 -9.91 -0.78 5.22
N PRO A 70 -10.69 -1.47 4.36
CA PRO A 70 -10.35 -2.80 3.89
C PRO A 70 -8.95 -2.86 3.31
N ALA A 71 -8.16 -3.86 3.70
CA ALA A 71 -6.76 -3.97 3.29
C ALA A 71 -6.44 -5.37 2.74
N VAL A 72 -5.81 -5.39 1.55
CA VAL A 72 -5.32 -6.61 0.88
C VAL A 72 -3.81 -6.55 0.83
N GLN A 73 -3.17 -7.67 1.16
CA GLN A 73 -1.72 -7.81 1.12
C GLN A 73 -1.32 -8.91 0.14
N VAL A 74 -0.39 -8.60 -0.76
CA VAL A 74 0.15 -9.53 -1.77
C VAL A 74 1.66 -9.64 -1.56
N ASN A 75 2.11 -10.76 -1.02
CA ASN A 75 3.54 -11.04 -0.81
C ASN A 75 4.06 -11.99 -1.89
N THR A 76 5.33 -11.84 -2.25
CA THR A 76 6.05 -12.79 -3.14
C THR A 76 6.81 -13.87 -2.35
N GLY A 77 6.69 -13.89 -1.02
CA GLY A 77 7.19 -14.93 -0.09
C GLY A 77 6.09 -15.39 0.88
N LYS A 78 6.32 -16.47 1.66
CA LYS A 78 5.32 -17.05 2.59
C LYS A 78 4.79 -15.95 3.53
N GLY A 79 3.47 -15.72 3.50
CA GLY A 79 2.80 -14.66 4.26
C GLY A 79 2.87 -14.85 5.77
N CYS A 80 2.43 -13.81 6.51
CA CYS A 80 2.11 -13.94 7.94
C CYS A 80 1.07 -15.05 8.15
#